data_AF-R6M049-F1
#
_entry.id   AF-R6M049-F1
#
_cell.length_a   1.000
_cell.length_b   1.000
_cell.length_c   1.000
_cell.angle_alpha   90.00
_cell.angle_beta   90.00
_cell.angle_gamma   90.00
#
_symmetry.space_group_name_H-M   'P 1'
#
loop_
_entity.id
_entity.type
_entity.pdbx_description
1 polymer ?
#
loop_
_entity_poly.entity_id
_entity_poly.type
_entity_poly.pdbx_seq_one_letter_code
_entity_poly.pdbx_strand_id
1 'polypeptide(L)'
;METEDEFVETLKFVKEVRFAQIHVFKYSRRQGTAADKMDGQIAESEKSARSERLIEKEKVLESEFRERALKNEEKVLFEEITQINGKKYITGYNERYIRIAVSAENIEDAQSKCNKIISVKIIGKVNNEVVLAELNDNF
;
A
#
# COMPACT_ATOMS: atom_id res chain seq x y z
N MET A 1 17.28 22.87 9.86
CA MET A 1 16.01 22.32 10.36
C MET A 1 14.94 22.54 9.32
N GLU A 2 14.06 21.58 9.09
CA GLU A 2 12.90 21.75 8.19
C GLU A 2 11.88 22.73 8.79
N THR A 3 11.59 23.79 8.05
CA THR A 3 10.53 24.78 8.30
C THR A 3 9.17 24.27 7.83
N GLU A 4 8.07 24.93 8.21
CA GLU A 4 6.74 24.56 7.69
C GLU A 4 6.65 24.75 6.16
N ASP A 5 7.30 25.77 5.59
CA ASP A 5 7.29 26.01 4.15
C ASP A 5 7.98 24.88 3.36
N GLU A 6 9.13 24.39 3.84
CA GLU A 6 9.83 23.24 3.26
C GLU A 6 9.01 21.94 3.40
N PHE A 7 8.32 21.77 4.52
CA PHE A 7 7.40 20.63 4.70
C PHE A 7 6.21 20.71 3.73
N VAL A 8 5.64 21.90 3.54
CA VAL A 8 4.55 22.14 2.58
C VAL A 8 5.01 21.91 1.14
N GLU A 9 6.25 22.26 0.80
CA GLU A 9 6.85 21.94 -0.49
C GLU A 9 6.95 20.42 -0.69
N THR A 10 7.37 19.68 0.34
CA THR A 10 7.39 18.21 0.31
C THR A 10 5.99 17.63 0.07
N LEU A 11 4.95 18.15 0.72
CA LEU A 11 3.56 17.73 0.49
C LEU A 11 3.09 18.00 -0.95
N LYS A 12 3.48 19.14 -1.53
CA LYS A 12 3.18 19.48 -2.93
C LYS A 12 3.89 18.52 -3.88
N PHE A 13 5.18 18.27 -3.66
CA PHE A 13 5.98 17.35 -4.47
C PHE A 13 5.39 15.93 -4.46
N VAL A 14 5.07 15.40 -3.29
CA VAL A 14 4.44 14.07 -3.14
C VAL A 14 3.12 13.99 -3.90
N LYS A 15 2.29 15.03 -3.81
CA LYS A 15 1.01 15.12 -4.55
C LYS A 15 1.21 15.20 -6.06
N GLU A 16 2.25 15.90 -6.53
CA GLU A 16 2.54 16.06 -7.95
C GLU A 16 3.02 14.74 -8.58
N VAL A 17 3.95 14.05 -7.91
CA VAL A 17 4.52 12.80 -8.43
C VAL A 17 3.53 11.64 -8.36
N ARG A 18 2.64 11.62 -7.36
CA ARG A 18 1.62 10.57 -7.15
C ARG A 18 2.20 9.15 -7.07
N PHE A 19 3.18 8.97 -6.17
CA PHE A 19 3.80 7.67 -5.89
C PHE A 19 2.75 6.59 -5.58
N ALA A 20 3.07 5.35 -5.94
CA ALA A 20 2.22 4.20 -5.64
C ALA A 20 2.12 3.92 -4.13
N GLN A 21 3.21 4.11 -3.39
CA GLN A 21 3.31 3.94 -1.94
C GLN A 21 4.46 4.83 -1.43
N ILE A 22 4.37 5.31 -0.18
CA ILE A 22 5.43 6.09 0.46
C ILE A 22 5.68 5.57 1.87
N HIS A 23 6.94 5.28 2.20
CA HIS A 23 7.34 4.92 3.56
C HIS A 23 7.84 6.16 4.29
N VAL A 24 7.09 6.62 5.29
CA VAL A 24 7.39 7.84 6.04
C VAL A 24 8.11 7.50 7.33
N PHE A 25 9.32 8.05 7.51
CA PHE A 25 10.09 7.94 8.75
C PHE A 25 10.44 9.32 9.29
N LYS A 26 10.28 9.50 10.59
CA LYS A 26 10.72 10.70 11.29
C LYS A 26 12.22 10.67 11.50
N TYR A 27 12.86 11.82 11.40
CA TYR A 27 14.28 11.94 11.76
C TYR A 27 14.48 11.62 13.24
N SER A 28 15.24 10.55 13.50
CA SER A 28 15.74 10.18 14.83
C SER A 28 17.16 10.74 15.00
N ARG A 29 17.32 11.63 15.98
CA ARG A 29 18.59 12.28 16.26
C ARG A 29 19.63 11.24 16.73
N ARG A 30 20.79 11.21 16.06
CA ARG A 30 21.89 10.31 16.38
C ARG A 30 23.15 11.11 16.68
N GLN A 31 23.70 10.93 17.87
CA GLN A 31 24.84 11.69 18.37
C GLN A 31 26.04 11.57 17.42
N GLY A 32 26.71 12.70 17.17
CA GLY A 32 27.93 12.76 16.35
C GLY A 32 27.69 12.88 14.85
N THR A 33 26.44 12.79 14.38
CA THR A 33 26.10 13.01 12.96
C THR A 33 26.18 14.50 12.59
N ALA A 34 26.30 14.83 11.31
CA ALA A 34 26.23 16.23 10.86
C ALA A 34 24.88 16.88 11.23
N ALA A 35 23.78 16.14 11.04
CA ALA A 35 22.43 16.58 11.38
C ALA A 35 22.23 16.83 12.88
N ASP A 36 22.94 16.12 13.75
CA ASP A 36 22.94 16.34 15.20
C ASP A 36 23.54 17.71 15.60
N LYS A 37 24.46 18.24 14.78
CA LYS A 37 25.10 19.56 14.99
C LYS A 37 24.37 20.72 14.32
N MET A 38 23.35 20.44 13.51
CA MET A 38 22.59 21.49 12.82
C MET A 38 21.66 22.21 13.79
N ASP A 39 21.63 23.53 13.70
CA ASP A 39 20.70 24.35 14.46
C ASP A 39 19.25 24.16 13.98
N GLY A 40 18.36 24.60 14.86
CA GLY A 40 16.93 24.58 14.67
C GLY A 40 16.26 23.40 15.36
N GLN A 41 16.72 22.14 15.27
CA GLN A 41 16.08 20.88 15.74
C GLN A 41 14.57 20.88 16.16
N ILE A 42 13.74 20.12 15.43
CA ILE A 42 12.28 20.16 15.56
C ILE A 42 11.86 19.40 16.81
N ALA A 43 10.87 19.90 17.54
CA ALA A 43 10.24 19.14 18.62
C ALA A 43 9.64 17.81 18.11
N GLU A 44 9.72 16.76 18.92
CA GLU A 44 9.19 15.43 18.54
C GLU A 44 7.68 15.45 18.24
N SER A 45 6.92 16.32 18.90
CA SER A 45 5.49 16.51 18.63
C SER A 45 5.24 17.03 17.21
N GLU A 46 6.02 18.01 16.76
CA GLU A 46 5.89 18.58 15.42
C GLU A 46 6.36 17.61 14.34
N LYS A 47 7.46 16.86 14.57
CA LYS A 47 7.85 15.75 13.69
C LYS A 47 6.72 14.72 13.55
N SER A 48 6.03 14.41 14.65
CA SER A 48 4.91 13.48 14.69
C SER A 48 3.73 13.99 13.88
N ALA A 49 3.32 15.24 14.07
CA ALA A 49 2.25 15.86 13.30
C ALA A 49 2.56 15.89 11.78
N ARG A 50 3.81 16.21 11.41
CA ARG A 50 4.24 16.21 10.00
C ARG A 50 4.24 14.80 9.38
N SER A 51 4.74 13.82 10.12
CA SER A 51 4.71 12.41 9.69
C SER A 51 3.28 11.92 9.47
N GLU A 52 2.35 12.28 10.36
CA GLU A 52 0.94 11.90 10.23
C GLU A 52 0.29 12.53 8.99
N ARG A 53 0.50 13.83 8.77
CA ARG A 53 0.03 14.54 7.55
C ARG A 53 0.54 13.89 6.26
N LEU A 54 1.81 13.44 6.24
CA LEU A 54 2.37 12.73 5.09
C LEU A 54 1.77 11.33 4.90
N ILE A 55 1.57 10.58 5.98
CA ILE A 55 0.92 9.26 5.94
C ILE A 55 -0.52 9.38 5.45
N GLU A 56 -1.27 10.39 5.90
CA GLU A 56 -2.62 10.65 5.39
C GLU A 56 -2.61 11.00 3.90
N LYS A 57 -1.64 11.80 3.45
CA LYS A 57 -1.48 12.11 2.03
C LYS A 57 -1.16 10.86 1.21
N GLU A 58 -0.27 10.02 1.73
CA GLU A 58 0.15 8.76 1.13
C GLU A 58 -1.05 7.82 0.93
N LYS A 59 -1.88 7.60 1.96
CA LYS A 59 -3.08 6.74 1.87
C LYS A 59 -4.03 7.15 0.75
N VAL A 60 -4.20 8.46 0.54
CA VAL A 60 -5.00 8.99 -0.56
C VAL A 60 -4.37 8.63 -1.91
N LEU A 61 -3.06 8.88 -2.06
CA LEU A 61 -2.34 8.60 -3.31
C LEU A 61 -2.27 7.10 -3.63
N GLU A 62 -2.09 6.26 -2.62
CA GLU A 62 -2.08 4.79 -2.75
C GLU A 62 -3.46 4.28 -3.21
N SER A 63 -4.55 4.81 -2.65
CA SER A 63 -5.91 4.51 -3.12
C SER A 63 -6.13 4.93 -4.57
N GLU A 64 -5.73 6.16 -4.94
CA GLU A 64 -5.81 6.66 -6.32
C GLU A 64 -4.95 5.81 -7.28
N PHE A 65 -3.78 5.34 -6.83
CA PHE A 65 -2.93 4.45 -7.61
C PHE A 65 -3.61 3.10 -7.85
N ARG A 66 -4.19 2.47 -6.82
CA ARG A 66 -4.92 1.20 -6.99
C ARG A 66 -6.05 1.37 -8.01
N GLU A 67 -6.84 2.42 -7.89
CA GLU A 67 -8.00 2.65 -8.77
C GLU A 67 -7.60 2.90 -10.22
N ARG A 68 -6.52 3.65 -10.48
CA ARG A 68 -6.06 3.92 -11.86
C ARG A 68 -5.30 2.75 -12.49
N ALA A 69 -4.68 1.89 -11.66
CA ALA A 69 -3.77 0.86 -12.13
C ALA A 69 -4.44 -0.51 -12.32
N LEU A 70 -5.59 -0.75 -11.65
CA LEU A 70 -6.40 -1.95 -11.83
C LEU A 70 -7.09 -1.99 -13.19
N LYS A 71 -7.08 -3.15 -13.81
CA LYS A 71 -7.89 -3.49 -14.98
C LYS A 71 -9.04 -4.41 -14.57
N ASN A 72 -9.96 -4.66 -15.52
CA ASN A 72 -11.05 -5.62 -15.31
C ASN A 72 -10.52 -7.05 -15.10
N GLU A 73 -9.38 -7.38 -15.73
CA GLU A 73 -8.69 -8.66 -15.57
C GLU A 73 -7.23 -8.44 -15.17
N GLU A 74 -6.77 -9.23 -14.19
CA GLU A 74 -5.44 -9.12 -13.61
C GLU A 74 -4.77 -10.48 -13.51
N LYS A 75 -3.45 -10.53 -13.65
CA LYS A 75 -2.64 -11.73 -13.37
C LYS A 75 -2.11 -11.63 -11.94
N VAL A 76 -2.44 -12.61 -11.11
CA VAL A 76 -2.11 -12.60 -9.68
C VAL A 76 -1.26 -13.81 -9.34
N LEU A 77 -0.09 -13.57 -8.75
CA LEU A 77 0.67 -14.61 -8.06
C LEU A 77 0.03 -14.82 -6.70
N PHE A 78 -0.65 -15.94 -6.50
CA PHE A 78 -1.19 -16.30 -5.19
C PHE A 78 -0.11 -16.88 -4.30
N GLU A 79 -0.08 -16.47 -3.03
CA GLU A 79 1.00 -16.81 -2.09
C GLU A 79 0.48 -17.59 -0.89
N GLU A 80 -0.63 -17.17 -0.31
CA GLU A 80 -1.12 -17.69 0.96
C GLU A 80 -2.65 -17.64 1.07
N ILE A 81 -3.20 -18.48 1.95
CA ILE A 81 -4.58 -18.38 2.41
C ILE A 81 -4.60 -17.53 3.68
N THR A 82 -5.39 -16.47 3.68
CA THR A 82 -5.55 -15.55 4.80
C THR A 82 -7.02 -15.44 5.22
N GLN A 83 -7.25 -14.98 6.45
CA GLN A 83 -8.59 -14.72 6.97
C GLN A 83 -8.78 -13.22 7.12
N ILE A 84 -9.77 -12.66 6.41
CA ILE A 84 -10.12 -11.24 6.45
C ILE A 84 -11.59 -11.14 6.85
N ASN A 85 -11.87 -10.42 7.94
CA ASN A 85 -13.23 -10.25 8.48
C ASN A 85 -13.99 -11.58 8.69
N GLY A 86 -13.28 -12.62 9.13
CA GLY A 86 -13.87 -13.94 9.40
C GLY A 86 -14.04 -14.85 8.18
N LYS A 87 -13.76 -14.37 6.96
CA LYS A 87 -13.84 -15.16 5.72
C LYS A 87 -12.45 -15.54 5.22
N LYS A 88 -12.33 -16.74 4.63
CA LYS A 88 -11.06 -17.22 4.07
C LYS A 88 -10.90 -16.76 2.62
N TYR A 89 -9.72 -16.23 2.31
CA TYR A 89 -9.33 -15.82 0.98
C TYR A 89 -8.00 -16.46 0.62
N ILE A 90 -7.81 -16.81 -0.65
CA ILE A 90 -6.47 -16.92 -1.20
C ILE A 90 -6.03 -15.53 -1.65
N THR A 91 -4.86 -15.10 -1.21
CA THR A 91 -4.34 -13.76 -1.46
C THR A 91 -2.99 -13.79 -2.14
N GLY A 92 -2.74 -12.73 -2.90
CA GLY A 92 -1.51 -12.56 -3.64
C GLY A 92 -1.41 -11.18 -4.24
N TYR A 93 -0.45 -11.01 -5.14
CA TYR A 93 -0.15 -9.72 -5.76
C TYR A 93 -0.10 -9.84 -7.27
N ASN A 94 -0.54 -8.79 -7.97
CA ASN A 94 -0.24 -8.63 -9.39
C ASN A 94 1.15 -7.99 -9.60
N GLU A 95 1.52 -7.78 -10.86
CA GLU A 95 2.79 -7.14 -11.25
C GLU A 95 2.97 -5.70 -10.74
N ARG A 96 1.90 -5.07 -10.25
CA ARG A 96 1.88 -3.72 -9.66
C ARG A 96 1.87 -3.77 -8.13
N TYR A 97 2.07 -4.93 -7.52
CA TYR A 97 2.00 -5.16 -6.07
C TYR A 97 0.64 -4.76 -5.44
N ILE A 98 -0.44 -4.82 -6.21
CA ILE A 98 -1.79 -4.63 -5.67
C ILE A 98 -2.25 -5.96 -5.06
N ARG A 99 -2.60 -5.94 -3.78
CA ARG A 99 -3.08 -7.13 -3.06
C ARG A 99 -4.49 -7.48 -3.53
N ILE A 100 -4.63 -8.69 -4.04
CA ILE A 100 -5.89 -9.21 -4.57
C ILE A 100 -6.26 -10.49 -3.81
N ALA A 101 -7.55 -10.60 -3.50
CA ALA A 101 -8.15 -11.70 -2.77
C ALA A 101 -9.23 -12.37 -3.61
N VAL A 102 -9.22 -13.69 -3.61
CA VAL A 102 -10.31 -14.53 -4.12
C VAL A 102 -10.84 -15.38 -2.99
N SER A 103 -12.16 -15.54 -2.90
CA SER A 103 -12.78 -16.38 -1.86
C SER A 103 -12.22 -17.80 -1.92
N ALA A 104 -11.60 -18.26 -0.83
CA ALA A 104 -11.10 -19.63 -0.74
C ALA A 104 -12.25 -20.63 -0.57
N GLU A 105 -13.42 -20.17 -0.14
CA GLU A 105 -14.62 -21.01 0.03
C GLU A 105 -15.22 -21.43 -1.31
N ASN A 106 -14.91 -20.71 -2.40
CA ASN A 106 -15.38 -21.00 -3.75
C ASN A 106 -14.40 -21.89 -4.54
N ILE A 107 -13.35 -22.41 -3.91
CA ILE A 107 -12.30 -23.19 -4.57
C ILE A 107 -12.11 -24.51 -3.81
N GLU A 108 -12.37 -25.65 -4.47
CA GLU A 108 -12.28 -26.99 -3.88
C GLU A 108 -10.90 -27.26 -3.25
N ASP A 109 -9.82 -26.87 -3.94
CA ASP A 109 -8.46 -26.89 -3.42
C ASP A 109 -7.77 -25.53 -3.63
N ALA A 110 -8.12 -24.57 -2.77
CA ALA A 110 -7.50 -23.24 -2.78
C ALA A 110 -5.97 -23.32 -2.60
N GLN A 111 -5.46 -24.22 -1.77
CA GLN A 111 -4.04 -24.33 -1.48
C GLN A 111 -3.23 -24.70 -2.73
N SER A 112 -3.78 -25.52 -3.63
CA SER A 112 -3.15 -25.86 -4.92
C SER A 112 -2.90 -24.67 -5.84
N LYS A 113 -3.55 -23.53 -5.59
CA LYS A 113 -3.41 -22.31 -6.38
C LYS A 113 -2.26 -21.42 -5.89
N CYS A 114 -1.73 -21.65 -4.68
CA CYS A 114 -0.54 -20.94 -4.19
C CYS A 114 0.69 -21.22 -5.07
N ASN A 115 1.58 -20.24 -5.18
CA ASN A 115 2.75 -20.20 -6.06
C ASN A 115 2.43 -20.30 -7.56
N LYS A 116 1.19 -19.97 -7.96
CA LYS A 116 0.78 -19.92 -9.36
C LYS A 116 0.32 -18.51 -9.73
N ILE A 117 0.63 -18.11 -10.96
CA ILE A 117 0.10 -16.90 -11.57
C ILE A 117 -1.20 -17.26 -12.28
N ILE A 118 -2.31 -16.69 -11.84
CA ILE A 118 -3.65 -16.99 -12.36
C ILE A 118 -4.34 -15.69 -12.78
N SER A 119 -5.06 -15.74 -13.90
CA SER A 119 -5.91 -14.63 -14.34
C SER A 119 -7.20 -14.60 -13.53
N VAL A 120 -7.54 -13.41 -13.02
CA VAL A 120 -8.74 -13.17 -12.22
C VAL A 120 -9.49 -11.97 -12.76
N LYS A 121 -10.79 -11.93 -12.50
CA LYS A 121 -11.65 -10.78 -12.80
C LYS A 121 -11.88 -9.97 -11.54
N ILE A 122 -11.61 -8.67 -11.60
CA ILE A 122 -11.87 -7.76 -10.48
C ILE A 122 -13.38 -7.53 -10.35
N ILE A 123 -13.92 -7.72 -9.14
CA ILE A 123 -15.36 -7.60 -8.85
C ILE A 123 -15.69 -6.64 -7.70
N GLY A 124 -14.68 -6.13 -6.99
CA GLY A 124 -14.90 -5.16 -5.92
C GLY A 124 -13.71 -4.99 -5.01
N LYS A 125 -13.99 -4.66 -3.75
CA LYS A 125 -12.98 -4.49 -2.69
C LYS A 125 -13.41 -5.30 -1.46
N VAL A 126 -12.45 -5.97 -0.81
CA VAL A 126 -12.67 -6.59 0.51
C VAL A 126 -12.59 -5.52 1.60
N ASN A 127 -11.63 -4.61 1.47
CA ASN A 127 -11.44 -3.42 2.30
C ASN A 127 -10.64 -2.36 1.50
N ASN A 128 -10.11 -1.32 2.15
CA ASN A 128 -9.36 -0.27 1.47
C ASN A 128 -8.03 -0.72 0.85
N GLU A 129 -7.46 -1.82 1.34
CA GLU A 129 -6.12 -2.30 0.96
C GLU A 129 -6.18 -3.52 0.04
N VAL A 130 -7.29 -4.28 0.08
CA VAL A 130 -7.43 -5.58 -0.58
C VAL A 130 -8.57 -5.55 -1.59
N VAL A 131 -8.23 -5.84 -2.84
CA VAL A 131 -9.15 -5.92 -3.98
C VAL A 131 -9.82 -7.30 -4.00
N LEU A 132 -11.12 -7.35 -4.27
CA LEU A 132 -11.86 -8.59 -4.42
C LEU A 132 -11.92 -9.00 -5.90
N ALA A 133 -11.62 -10.27 -6.16
CA ALA A 133 -11.67 -10.85 -7.49
C ALA A 133 -12.32 -12.25 -7.48
N GLU A 134 -12.63 -12.75 -8.67
CA GLU A 134 -13.05 -14.13 -8.94
C GLU A 134 -12.08 -14.77 -9.92
N LEU A 135 -11.88 -16.09 -9.83
CA LEU A 135 -11.11 -16.82 -10.83
C LEU A 135 -11.83 -16.75 -12.17
N ASN A 136 -11.09 -16.63 -13.27
CA ASN A 136 -11.67 -16.85 -14.59
C ASN A 136 -11.92 -18.36 -14.77
N ASP A 137 -13.15 -18.76 -15.11
CA ASP A 137 -13.59 -20.16 -15.30
C ASP A 137 -12.92 -20.92 -16.47
N ASN A 138 -11.79 -20.42 -17.00
CA ASN A 138 -11.17 -20.92 -18.24
C ASN A 138 -9.97 -21.87 -18.03
N PHE A 139 -9.90 -22.61 -16.92
CA PHE A 139 -8.88 -23.67 -16.72
C PHE A 139 -9.38 -24.86 -15.93
#